data_AF-A0A2V7PFL1-F1
#
_entry.id   AF-A0A2V7PFL1-F1
#
_cell.length_a   1.000
_cell.length_b   1.000
_cell.length_c   1.000
_cell.angle_alpha   90.00
_cell.angle_beta   90.00
_cell.angle_gamma   90.00
#
_symmetry.space_group_name_H-M   'P 1'
#
loop_
_entity.id
_entity.type
_entity.pdbx_description
1 polymer ?
#
loop_
_entity_poly.entity_id
_entity_poly.type
_entity_poly.pdbx_seq_one_letter_code
_entity_poly.pdbx_strand_id
1 'polypeptide(L)'
;MPIIPGMSNAPRFVLFLLVRLAALPALARTQSLVQEFEPNNTVQTANAAALGDRVVGVINPSGDRDVWSVDLVAGQFLSLDVDAEVTGSLLDPTITLLAPDGVTLVAFNDDFDGFDSRISFRIRESGRYYFVIRAFGDGGSPGSTYAVAVGTVTCGAVGTEREPNGTAATATPIAIGDAGSGEICAADDNPAGDVDYWAFTAQAGTTIDLDAASLGVFSDPFVALYASDGVTQLASNDDAAGVDSRLQFSFASAGTYYAAVSTIADPGGNSFPYTLHIRAIAGGPGDPITVRGDRLGLPVGIAVGNTGDVFVSDLAGARVVRITTQGVGTTFAAGIQNPQGIAFDAFGNLLVASLLGTVYRVTPQGQATPFITDAEAPVWVAVAPDGRIWLTNLSDRSLRRYSAAGRLELRFDGTTIGGSGPGPVAIGPSGEPYVSNGTQIWKLSDGQFRLVVADEFVLWGFAFDVAGNIYAPAPAAGLIKVFDPAGRPLANPFAVSPDNPQALAFGRDATGATVARLFATDRLVGRVIEFNPAGVAHRGLALGYVAPSFTLETAAASLLGATGLSAADSVYLDALGNHNGRYDVGDFHAFLRALDALSGAGSSRSPSGRER
;
A
#
# COMPACT_ATOMS: atom_id res chain seq x y z
N MET A 1 -20.12 64.38 59.79
CA MET A 1 -20.54 65.78 59.90
C MET A 1 -19.76 66.59 58.87
N PRO A 2 -20.32 67.62 58.21
CA PRO A 2 -21.69 67.76 57.66
C PRO A 2 -21.65 67.29 56.17
N ILE A 3 -22.42 67.70 55.15
CA ILE A 3 -23.66 68.52 54.99
C ILE A 3 -24.64 67.73 54.05
N ILE A 4 -25.70 68.37 53.55
CA ILE A 4 -26.72 67.87 52.59
C ILE A 4 -27.23 69.09 51.75
N PRO A 5 -28.39 69.06 51.06
CA PRO A 5 -28.72 68.53 49.74
C PRO A 5 -28.72 69.58 48.58
N GLY A 6 -29.06 69.16 47.34
CA GLY A 6 -29.50 70.08 46.27
C GLY A 6 -29.95 69.37 44.97
N MET A 7 -31.15 69.66 44.47
CA MET A 7 -31.69 69.16 43.18
C MET A 7 -31.63 70.23 42.09
N SER A 8 -31.27 69.89 40.84
CA SER A 8 -31.86 70.53 39.63
C SER A 8 -31.48 69.84 38.30
N ASN A 9 -32.51 69.56 37.49
CA ASN A 9 -32.57 69.55 36.01
C ASN A 9 -31.43 68.99 35.11
N ALA A 10 -31.73 67.80 34.54
CA ALA A 10 -31.71 67.46 33.11
C ALA A 10 -30.40 67.43 32.27
N PRO A 11 -30.11 66.27 31.64
CA PRO A 11 -29.54 66.18 30.30
C PRO A 11 -30.63 66.06 29.20
N ARG A 12 -30.27 66.35 27.93
CA ARG A 12 -31.19 66.31 26.78
C ARG A 12 -31.39 64.91 26.20
N PHE A 13 -32.55 64.68 25.57
CA PHE A 13 -32.85 63.50 24.74
C PHE A 13 -31.87 63.36 23.56
N VAL A 14 -31.44 62.12 23.30
CA VAL A 14 -31.27 61.59 21.94
C VAL A 14 -32.02 60.26 21.90
N LEU A 15 -32.89 60.08 20.91
CA LEU A 15 -33.80 58.95 20.80
C LEU A 15 -33.24 57.90 19.83
N PHE A 16 -32.92 56.71 20.34
CA PHE A 16 -32.80 55.49 19.53
C PHE A 16 -33.87 54.51 19.98
N LEU A 17 -34.92 54.37 19.17
CA LEU A 17 -36.03 53.46 19.45
C LEU A 17 -35.64 52.04 18.99
N LEU A 18 -35.20 51.21 19.94
CA LEU A 18 -35.01 49.78 19.74
C LEU A 18 -36.37 49.09 19.56
N VAL A 19 -36.85 49.03 18.32
CA VAL A 19 -37.99 48.18 17.95
C VAL A 19 -37.52 46.73 18.00
N ARG A 20 -37.87 46.02 19.09
CA ARG A 20 -37.82 44.55 19.08
C ARG A 20 -38.90 44.06 18.11
N LEU A 21 -38.51 43.64 16.91
CA LEU A 21 -39.30 42.64 16.19
C LEU A 21 -39.31 41.39 17.06
N ALA A 22 -40.49 41.02 17.57
CA ALA A 22 -40.69 39.67 18.06
C ALA A 22 -40.67 38.75 16.83
N ALA A 23 -39.74 37.80 16.79
CA ALA A 23 -39.77 36.76 15.78
C ALA A 23 -41.07 35.96 15.96
N LEU A 24 -41.91 35.96 14.93
CA LEU A 24 -42.99 34.97 14.83
C LEU A 24 -42.31 33.59 14.74
N PRO A 25 -42.79 32.57 15.48
CA PRO A 25 -42.30 31.22 15.27
C PRO A 25 -42.59 30.82 13.82
N ALA A 26 -41.59 30.31 13.12
CA ALA A 26 -41.80 29.75 11.80
C ALA A 26 -42.78 28.57 11.94
N LEU A 27 -43.96 28.70 11.33
CA LEU A 27 -44.86 27.57 11.16
C LEU A 27 -44.14 26.55 10.28
N ALA A 28 -43.81 25.39 10.84
CA ALA A 28 -43.28 24.28 10.06
C ALA A 28 -44.28 23.96 8.94
N ARG A 29 -43.86 24.18 7.69
CA ARG A 29 -44.68 23.91 6.51
C ARG A 29 -44.82 22.40 6.42
N THR A 30 -46.03 21.89 6.60
CA THR A 30 -46.33 20.46 6.47
C THR A 30 -45.95 19.99 5.07
N GLN A 31 -45.26 18.85 5.00
CA GLN A 31 -44.83 18.24 3.75
C GLN A 31 -46.02 18.12 2.79
N SER A 32 -45.92 18.76 1.63
CA SER A 32 -47.04 18.87 0.69
C SER A 32 -46.91 17.77 -0.36
N LEU A 33 -47.92 16.91 -0.47
CA LEU A 33 -47.97 15.85 -1.48
C LEU A 33 -48.38 16.47 -2.83
N VAL A 34 -47.56 16.28 -3.86
CA VAL A 34 -47.75 16.85 -5.20
C VAL A 34 -47.80 15.71 -6.22
N GLN A 35 -48.95 15.52 -6.87
CA GLN A 35 -49.08 14.57 -7.98
C GLN A 35 -48.48 15.15 -9.25
N GLU A 36 -47.89 14.29 -10.08
CA GLU A 36 -47.54 14.58 -11.47
C GLU A 36 -48.73 15.12 -12.31
N PHE A 37 -48.43 15.61 -13.51
CA PHE A 37 -49.43 15.85 -14.54
C PHE A 37 -48.85 15.65 -15.94
N GLU A 38 -49.40 14.69 -16.67
CA GLU A 38 -48.97 14.34 -18.03
C GLU A 38 -49.51 15.27 -19.13
N PRO A 39 -48.70 15.58 -20.17
CA PRO A 39 -47.33 15.10 -20.41
C PRO A 39 -46.24 15.96 -19.74
N ASN A 40 -45.38 15.39 -18.91
CA ASN A 40 -44.30 16.09 -18.20
C ASN A 40 -42.88 15.90 -18.83
N ASN A 41 -42.78 15.12 -19.90
CA ASN A 41 -41.58 14.36 -20.30
C ASN A 41 -40.44 15.19 -20.93
N THR A 42 -40.48 16.53 -20.81
CA THR A 42 -39.39 17.47 -21.17
C THR A 42 -39.29 18.65 -20.19
N VAL A 43 -38.14 19.34 -20.13
CA VAL A 43 -37.96 20.55 -19.30
C VAL A 43 -38.93 21.70 -19.62
N GLN A 44 -39.61 21.67 -20.77
CA GLN A 44 -40.63 22.67 -21.15
C GLN A 44 -42.04 22.30 -20.66
N THR A 45 -42.30 21.03 -20.34
CA THR A 45 -43.58 20.56 -19.79
C THR A 45 -43.47 20.08 -18.35
N ALA A 46 -42.27 20.14 -17.77
CA ALA A 46 -41.94 19.69 -16.43
C ALA A 46 -42.94 20.16 -15.36
N ASN A 47 -43.28 19.24 -14.45
CA ASN A 47 -44.08 19.55 -13.28
C ASN A 47 -43.26 20.40 -12.28
N ALA A 48 -43.92 21.04 -11.30
CA ALA A 48 -43.27 21.99 -10.40
C ALA A 48 -43.27 21.48 -8.95
N ALA A 49 -42.10 21.49 -8.32
CA ALA A 49 -41.88 21.09 -6.94
C ALA A 49 -41.18 22.21 -6.15
N ALA A 50 -41.35 22.22 -4.83
CA ALA A 50 -40.62 23.08 -3.91
C ALA A 50 -39.90 22.27 -2.83
N LEU A 51 -38.88 22.88 -2.22
CA LEU A 51 -38.22 22.33 -1.03
C LEU A 51 -39.26 22.16 0.10
N GLY A 52 -39.36 20.93 0.63
CA GLY A 52 -40.35 20.50 1.60
C GLY A 52 -41.57 19.78 1.01
N ASP A 53 -41.63 19.54 -0.31
CA ASP A 53 -42.69 18.75 -0.93
C ASP A 53 -42.32 17.25 -0.97
N ARG A 54 -43.33 16.37 -1.13
CA ARG A 54 -43.13 15.00 -1.62
C ARG A 54 -43.87 14.90 -2.94
N VAL A 55 -43.16 14.75 -4.05
CA VAL A 55 -43.78 14.50 -5.35
C VAL A 55 -44.12 13.01 -5.49
N VAL A 56 -45.12 12.67 -6.30
CA VAL A 56 -45.49 11.28 -6.62
C VAL A 56 -45.87 11.14 -8.08
N GLY A 57 -45.46 10.03 -8.69
CA GLY A 57 -45.73 9.75 -10.10
C GLY A 57 -45.63 8.28 -10.51
N VAL A 58 -45.79 8.01 -11.80
CA VAL A 58 -45.87 6.67 -12.39
C VAL A 58 -45.22 6.64 -13.78
N ILE A 59 -44.01 6.09 -13.88
CA ILE A 59 -43.28 5.95 -15.17
C ILE A 59 -44.04 4.99 -16.08
N ASN A 60 -44.85 5.50 -17.01
CA ASN A 60 -45.77 4.71 -17.82
C ASN A 60 -46.23 5.46 -19.09
N PRO A 61 -45.86 4.99 -20.30
CA PRO A 61 -45.51 3.61 -20.65
C PRO A 61 -44.01 3.27 -20.52
N SER A 62 -43.55 2.17 -21.12
CA SER A 62 -42.12 1.91 -21.30
C SER A 62 -41.49 2.98 -22.21
N GLY A 63 -40.27 3.42 -21.87
CA GLY A 63 -39.58 4.56 -22.48
C GLY A 63 -40.02 5.94 -21.97
N ASP A 64 -40.85 5.99 -20.94
CA ASP A 64 -41.31 7.22 -20.30
C ASP A 64 -40.29 7.80 -19.30
N ARG A 65 -40.45 9.08 -18.95
CA ARG A 65 -39.58 9.81 -18.02
C ARG A 65 -40.31 11.02 -17.45
N ASP A 66 -40.19 11.21 -16.15
CA ASP A 66 -40.86 12.30 -15.47
C ASP A 66 -39.92 13.46 -15.19
N VAL A 67 -40.19 14.63 -15.80
CA VAL A 67 -39.40 15.83 -15.55
C VAL A 67 -40.11 16.72 -14.53
N TRP A 68 -39.38 17.03 -13.47
CA TRP A 68 -39.77 17.96 -12.42
C TRP A 68 -38.84 19.17 -12.41
N SER A 69 -39.32 20.30 -11.93
CA SER A 69 -38.57 21.55 -11.84
C SER A 69 -38.65 22.15 -10.44
N VAL A 70 -37.53 22.68 -9.95
CA VAL A 70 -37.40 23.23 -8.59
C VAL A 70 -36.54 24.49 -8.61
N ASP A 71 -37.04 25.56 -8.00
CA ASP A 71 -36.34 26.85 -7.90
C ASP A 71 -35.40 26.87 -6.68
N LEU A 72 -34.09 27.00 -6.92
CA LEU A 72 -33.04 26.84 -5.90
C LEU A 72 -32.08 28.04 -5.88
N VAL A 73 -31.36 28.18 -4.76
CA VAL A 73 -30.49 29.32 -4.44
C VAL A 73 -29.06 28.85 -4.18
N ALA A 74 -28.08 29.58 -4.72
CA ALA A 74 -26.65 29.33 -4.48
C ALA A 74 -26.33 29.19 -2.98
N GLY A 75 -25.57 28.14 -2.64
CA GLY A 75 -25.21 27.76 -1.27
C GLY A 75 -26.15 26.75 -0.61
N GLN A 76 -27.37 26.54 -1.13
CA GLN A 76 -28.28 25.49 -0.65
C GLN A 76 -27.74 24.09 -0.95
N PHE A 77 -28.11 23.14 -0.09
CA PHE A 77 -27.87 21.71 -0.29
C PHE A 77 -29.20 21.06 -0.64
N LEU A 78 -29.37 20.63 -1.89
CA LEU A 78 -30.55 19.90 -2.37
C LEU A 78 -30.44 18.43 -1.98
N SER A 79 -31.56 17.82 -1.57
CA SER A 79 -31.73 16.38 -1.44
C SER A 79 -32.94 15.95 -2.28
N LEU A 80 -32.80 14.90 -3.08
CA LEU A 80 -33.84 14.26 -3.88
C LEU A 80 -33.78 12.77 -3.59
N ASP A 81 -34.79 12.26 -2.90
CA ASP A 81 -34.84 10.91 -2.32
C ASP A 81 -35.98 10.13 -2.97
N VAL A 82 -35.69 9.13 -3.82
CA VAL A 82 -36.74 8.43 -4.60
C VAL A 82 -37.25 7.21 -3.83
N ASP A 83 -38.45 7.28 -3.26
CA ASP A 83 -39.11 6.11 -2.68
C ASP A 83 -39.82 5.30 -3.79
N ALA A 84 -39.31 4.14 -4.20
CA ALA A 84 -40.02 3.20 -5.07
C ALA A 84 -40.34 1.89 -4.32
N GLU A 85 -39.34 1.19 -3.75
CA GLU A 85 -39.55 -0.04 -2.97
C GLU A 85 -40.46 0.21 -1.76
N VAL A 86 -40.27 1.34 -1.05
CA VAL A 86 -41.09 1.74 0.11
C VAL A 86 -42.57 1.94 -0.27
N THR A 87 -42.88 2.19 -1.54
CA THR A 87 -44.27 2.29 -2.05
C THR A 87 -44.88 0.93 -2.43
N GLY A 88 -44.09 -0.14 -2.41
CA GLY A 88 -44.46 -1.48 -2.91
C GLY A 88 -44.32 -1.62 -4.43
N SER A 89 -43.54 -0.74 -5.06
CA SER A 89 -43.24 -0.80 -6.50
C SER A 89 -42.21 -1.88 -6.82
N LEU A 90 -42.15 -2.26 -8.10
CA LEU A 90 -41.03 -3.00 -8.69
C LEU A 90 -40.30 -2.15 -9.73
N LEU A 91 -40.45 -0.82 -9.63
CA LEU A 91 -39.63 0.14 -10.35
C LEU A 91 -38.21 0.09 -9.78
N ASP A 92 -37.27 -0.06 -10.70
CA ASP A 92 -35.83 0.16 -10.56
C ASP A 92 -35.60 1.60 -11.09
N PRO A 93 -35.63 2.64 -10.22
CA PRO A 93 -35.55 4.03 -10.65
C PRO A 93 -34.13 4.44 -11.09
N THR A 94 -34.07 5.53 -11.85
CA THR A 94 -32.85 6.33 -12.00
C THR A 94 -33.21 7.81 -11.90
N ILE A 95 -32.34 8.62 -11.32
CA ILE A 95 -32.53 10.07 -11.16
C ILE A 95 -31.39 10.87 -11.80
N THR A 96 -31.74 11.89 -12.57
CA THR A 96 -30.80 12.86 -13.15
C THR A 96 -31.13 14.27 -12.66
N LEU A 97 -30.14 15.06 -12.25
CA LEU A 97 -30.27 16.49 -11.99
C LEU A 97 -29.61 17.29 -13.11
N LEU A 98 -30.35 18.26 -13.65
CA LEU A 98 -29.93 19.17 -14.73
C LEU A 98 -29.84 20.61 -14.24
N ALA A 99 -28.86 21.34 -14.76
CA ALA A 99 -28.64 22.76 -14.49
C ALA A 99 -29.78 23.67 -15.01
N PRO A 100 -29.77 24.98 -14.69
CA PRO A 100 -30.79 25.92 -15.17
C PRO A 100 -30.87 26.17 -16.68
N ASP A 101 -29.93 25.62 -17.47
CA ASP A 101 -30.05 25.57 -18.93
C ASP A 101 -30.98 24.44 -19.43
N GLY A 102 -31.35 23.50 -18.57
CA GLY A 102 -32.17 22.33 -18.89
C GLY A 102 -31.45 21.26 -19.73
N VAL A 103 -30.12 21.30 -19.81
CA VAL A 103 -29.30 20.44 -20.70
C VAL A 103 -28.05 19.90 -20.00
N THR A 104 -27.35 20.72 -19.21
CA THR A 104 -26.12 20.31 -18.52
C THR A 104 -26.46 19.40 -17.33
N LEU A 105 -26.02 18.15 -17.38
CA LEU A 105 -26.08 17.22 -16.25
C LEU A 105 -25.15 17.69 -15.13
N VAL A 106 -25.69 17.81 -13.91
CA VAL A 106 -24.93 18.23 -12.72
C VAL A 106 -24.85 17.14 -11.64
N ALA A 107 -25.77 16.17 -11.65
CA ALA A 107 -25.68 14.92 -10.90
C ALA A 107 -26.52 13.82 -11.56
N PHE A 108 -26.18 12.57 -11.29
CA PHE A 108 -26.90 11.37 -11.69
C PHE A 108 -26.70 10.30 -10.61
N ASN A 109 -27.73 9.50 -10.35
CA ASN A 109 -27.63 8.25 -9.62
C ASN A 109 -28.67 7.23 -10.12
N ASP A 110 -28.33 5.95 -10.09
CA ASP A 110 -29.21 4.79 -10.25
C ASP A 110 -29.55 4.19 -8.88
N ASP A 111 -28.60 3.58 -8.16
CA ASP A 111 -28.84 2.88 -6.88
C ASP A 111 -28.45 3.71 -5.63
N PHE A 112 -29.16 3.55 -4.50
CA PHE A 112 -28.67 4.06 -3.20
C PHE A 112 -29.06 3.19 -1.99
N ASP A 113 -30.33 2.81 -1.84
CA ASP A 113 -30.77 1.83 -0.83
C ASP A 113 -31.71 0.82 -1.49
N GLY A 114 -31.30 -0.45 -1.56
CA GLY A 114 -31.89 -1.39 -2.51
C GLY A 114 -31.71 -0.89 -3.96
N PHE A 115 -32.82 -0.63 -4.64
CA PHE A 115 -32.86 0.03 -5.96
C PHE A 115 -33.31 1.50 -5.89
N ASP A 116 -33.66 2.02 -4.70
CA ASP A 116 -34.21 3.39 -4.56
C ASP A 116 -33.08 4.43 -4.76
N SER A 117 -33.20 5.29 -5.78
CA SER A 117 -32.17 6.28 -6.17
C SER A 117 -32.14 7.54 -5.31
N ARG A 118 -30.97 8.16 -5.16
CA ARG A 118 -30.81 9.43 -4.41
C ARG A 118 -29.82 10.41 -5.03
N ILE A 119 -30.12 11.71 -5.00
CA ILE A 119 -29.17 12.81 -5.28
C ILE A 119 -29.11 13.80 -4.12
N SER A 120 -27.90 14.04 -3.62
CA SER A 120 -27.57 15.12 -2.69
C SER A 120 -26.55 16.06 -3.35
N PHE A 121 -26.88 17.36 -3.52
CA PHE A 121 -26.09 18.27 -4.37
C PHE A 121 -26.02 19.72 -3.86
N ARG A 122 -24.82 20.32 -3.87
CA ARG A 122 -24.59 21.71 -3.42
C ARG A 122 -24.76 22.70 -4.56
N ILE A 123 -25.86 23.45 -4.52
CA ILE A 123 -26.26 24.40 -5.56
C ILE A 123 -25.24 25.55 -5.64
N ARG A 124 -24.57 25.69 -6.78
CA ARG A 124 -23.52 26.71 -7.00
C ARG A 124 -24.08 28.03 -7.54
N GLU A 125 -25.13 27.97 -8.34
CA GLU A 125 -25.77 29.13 -8.97
C GLU A 125 -27.28 29.12 -8.67
N SER A 126 -27.86 30.28 -8.39
CA SER A 126 -29.31 30.39 -8.15
C SER A 126 -30.08 30.26 -9.46
N GLY A 127 -31.06 29.36 -9.53
CA GLY A 127 -31.84 29.13 -10.74
C GLY A 127 -32.86 28.00 -10.61
N ARG A 128 -33.57 27.73 -11.70
CA ARG A 128 -34.52 26.62 -11.81
C ARG A 128 -33.79 25.36 -12.27
N TYR A 129 -33.53 24.44 -11.37
CA TYR A 129 -32.99 23.13 -11.71
C TYR A 129 -34.12 22.20 -12.14
N TYR A 130 -33.78 21.15 -12.88
CA TYR A 130 -34.73 20.12 -13.31
C TYR A 130 -34.23 18.76 -12.84
N PHE A 131 -35.09 17.93 -12.26
CA PHE A 131 -34.78 16.53 -12.02
C PHE A 131 -35.64 15.61 -12.89
N VAL A 132 -35.07 14.49 -13.31
CA VAL A 132 -35.69 13.53 -14.24
C VAL A 132 -35.70 12.15 -13.58
N ILE A 133 -36.87 11.55 -13.43
CA ILE A 133 -37.05 10.17 -12.98
C ILE A 133 -37.28 9.27 -14.20
N ARG A 134 -36.70 8.07 -14.22
CA ARG A 134 -36.96 7.01 -15.21
C ARG A 134 -36.92 5.63 -14.57
N ALA A 135 -37.38 4.63 -15.29
CA ALA A 135 -37.00 3.24 -15.02
C ALA A 135 -35.64 2.92 -15.65
N PHE A 136 -34.77 2.22 -14.93
CA PHE A 136 -33.61 1.56 -15.51
C PHE A 136 -34.06 0.61 -16.63
N GLY A 137 -33.31 0.56 -17.73
CA GLY A 137 -33.68 -0.22 -18.93
C GLY A 137 -35.01 0.19 -19.58
N ASP A 138 -35.53 1.40 -19.33
CA ASP A 138 -36.77 1.95 -19.89
C ASP A 138 -38.07 1.15 -19.52
N GLY A 139 -38.05 0.37 -18.45
CA GLY A 139 -39.09 -0.62 -18.05
C GLY A 139 -40.44 -0.09 -17.51
N GLY A 140 -40.91 1.08 -17.92
CA GLY A 140 -42.14 1.72 -17.41
C GLY A 140 -43.45 0.92 -17.58
N SER A 141 -44.34 1.02 -16.59
CA SER A 141 -45.63 0.30 -16.51
C SER A 141 -46.63 0.99 -15.55
N PRO A 142 -47.94 0.67 -15.60
CA PRO A 142 -48.93 1.24 -14.67
C PRO A 142 -48.75 0.86 -13.19
N GLY A 143 -47.79 -0.03 -12.87
CA GLY A 143 -47.38 -0.36 -11.50
C GLY A 143 -46.01 0.22 -11.10
N SER A 144 -45.35 0.95 -12.01
CA SER A 144 -44.03 1.55 -11.81
C SER A 144 -44.15 2.91 -11.09
N THR A 145 -44.75 2.88 -9.90
CA THR A 145 -44.98 4.06 -9.05
C THR A 145 -43.71 4.48 -8.32
N TYR A 146 -43.58 5.77 -8.02
CA TYR A 146 -42.58 6.31 -7.09
C TYR A 146 -43.13 7.51 -6.30
N ALA A 147 -42.44 7.85 -5.22
CA ALA A 147 -42.44 9.19 -4.64
C ALA A 147 -41.03 9.78 -4.72
N VAL A 148 -40.89 11.11 -4.64
CA VAL A 148 -39.59 11.74 -4.35
C VAL A 148 -39.76 12.75 -3.22
N ALA A 149 -38.98 12.62 -2.15
CA ALA A 149 -38.87 13.67 -1.14
C ALA A 149 -37.96 14.78 -1.68
N VAL A 150 -38.51 15.98 -1.88
CA VAL A 150 -37.78 17.15 -2.41
C VAL A 150 -37.33 17.99 -1.21
N GLY A 151 -36.16 17.66 -0.68
CA GLY A 151 -35.65 18.17 0.60
C GLY A 151 -34.41 19.06 0.48
N THR A 152 -33.97 19.53 1.63
CA THR A 152 -32.56 19.94 1.82
C THR A 152 -31.83 18.84 2.57
N VAL A 153 -30.55 18.61 2.27
CA VAL A 153 -29.75 17.61 3.02
C VAL A 153 -29.77 17.94 4.50
N THR A 154 -30.08 16.93 5.31
CA THR A 154 -29.82 16.89 6.75
C THR A 154 -28.91 15.71 7.00
N CYS A 155 -27.68 15.95 7.46
CA CYS A 155 -26.67 14.92 7.71
C CYS A 155 -27.10 14.07 8.92
N GLY A 156 -27.87 13.02 8.65
CA GLY A 156 -28.63 12.28 9.64
C GLY A 156 -29.08 10.94 9.05
N ALA A 157 -28.32 9.88 9.32
CA ALA A 157 -28.63 8.47 9.04
C ALA A 157 -29.33 8.23 7.69
N VAL A 158 -28.59 8.29 6.59
CA VAL A 158 -29.05 8.00 5.25
C VAL A 158 -28.73 6.53 4.87
N GLY A 159 -29.68 5.82 4.26
CA GLY A 159 -29.51 4.40 3.91
C GLY A 159 -29.25 3.53 5.14
N THR A 160 -28.14 2.78 5.10
CA THR A 160 -27.75 1.90 6.22
C THR A 160 -26.90 2.58 7.31
N GLU A 161 -26.36 3.77 7.04
CA GLU A 161 -25.47 4.52 7.96
C GLU A 161 -26.21 5.07 9.20
N ARG A 162 -25.49 5.52 10.23
CA ARG A 162 -26.09 6.02 11.49
C ARG A 162 -25.40 7.24 12.10
N GLU A 163 -25.70 8.41 11.56
CA GLU A 163 -25.11 9.65 12.09
C GLU A 163 -25.51 10.02 13.54
N PRO A 164 -24.59 10.61 14.31
CA PRO A 164 -23.20 10.92 13.96
C PRO A 164 -22.30 9.68 14.06
N ASN A 165 -21.64 9.26 12.98
CA ASN A 165 -20.83 8.04 12.95
C ASN A 165 -19.31 8.32 12.96
N GLY A 166 -18.87 9.55 12.67
CA GLY A 166 -17.49 9.96 12.28
C GLY A 166 -16.28 9.75 13.23
N THR A 167 -16.32 8.75 14.10
CA THR A 167 -15.19 8.20 14.86
C THR A 167 -15.38 6.70 15.07
N ALA A 168 -14.31 5.95 15.32
CA ALA A 168 -14.39 4.54 15.72
C ALA A 168 -15.24 4.28 16.99
N ALA A 169 -15.49 5.29 17.83
CA ALA A 169 -16.35 5.17 19.02
C ALA A 169 -17.86 5.32 18.72
N THR A 170 -18.20 5.82 17.53
CA THR A 170 -19.56 6.10 17.05
C THR A 170 -19.95 5.30 15.80
N ALA A 171 -19.00 4.53 15.26
CA ALA A 171 -19.07 3.82 14.00
C ALA A 171 -20.33 2.96 13.77
N THR A 172 -20.84 2.99 12.53
CA THR A 172 -22.00 2.19 12.09
C THR A 172 -21.65 0.70 12.06
N PRO A 173 -22.42 -0.21 12.72
CA PRO A 173 -22.15 -1.64 12.67
C PRO A 173 -22.48 -2.28 11.31
N ILE A 174 -21.58 -3.10 10.78
CA ILE A 174 -21.74 -3.91 9.55
C ILE A 174 -21.05 -5.28 9.73
N ALA A 175 -21.49 -6.34 9.04
CA ALA A 175 -20.85 -7.65 9.10
C ALA A 175 -20.03 -7.98 7.84
N ILE A 176 -19.05 -8.88 7.99
CA ILE A 176 -18.29 -9.41 6.85
C ILE A 176 -19.22 -10.35 6.05
N GLY A 177 -19.47 -9.99 4.79
CA GLY A 177 -20.46 -10.59 3.90
C GLY A 177 -21.53 -9.60 3.42
N ASP A 178 -21.72 -8.50 4.15
CA ASP A 178 -22.74 -7.50 3.88
C ASP A 178 -22.21 -6.34 3.00
N ALA A 179 -23.13 -5.45 2.63
CA ALA A 179 -22.88 -4.14 2.05
C ALA A 179 -23.57 -3.08 2.91
N GLY A 180 -23.04 -1.85 2.94
CA GLY A 180 -23.69 -0.70 3.55
C GLY A 180 -23.55 0.54 2.68
N SER A 181 -24.65 1.23 2.42
CA SER A 181 -24.67 2.54 1.78
C SER A 181 -24.61 3.67 2.81
N GLY A 182 -23.99 4.79 2.41
CA GLY A 182 -23.85 6.02 3.18
C GLY A 182 -23.55 7.25 2.30
N GLU A 183 -23.45 8.44 2.90
CA GLU A 183 -23.34 9.74 2.22
C GLU A 183 -22.32 10.68 2.92
N ILE A 184 -21.05 10.68 2.49
CA ILE A 184 -20.01 11.59 3.02
C ILE A 184 -20.45 13.04 2.78
N CYS A 185 -20.70 13.79 3.86
CA CYS A 185 -21.32 15.11 3.76
C CYS A 185 -20.32 16.27 3.62
N ALA A 186 -20.65 17.25 2.79
CA ALA A 186 -19.83 18.46 2.64
C ALA A 186 -20.08 19.51 3.72
N ALA A 187 -19.28 19.40 4.79
CA ALA A 187 -18.95 20.45 5.76
C ALA A 187 -20.15 21.19 6.42
N ASP A 188 -20.46 20.75 7.64
CA ASP A 188 -20.91 21.67 8.68
C ASP A 188 -19.73 22.55 9.19
N ASP A 189 -19.75 23.03 10.43
CA ASP A 189 -18.66 23.85 10.99
C ASP A 189 -17.34 23.08 11.24
N ASN A 190 -17.23 21.79 10.86
CA ASN A 190 -15.99 21.01 10.91
C ASN A 190 -15.09 21.22 9.66
N PRO A 191 -13.92 21.88 9.76
CA PRO A 191 -13.02 22.12 8.63
C PRO A 191 -12.19 20.90 8.19
N ALA A 192 -12.39 19.71 8.78
CA ALA A 192 -11.69 18.48 8.41
C ALA A 192 -12.39 17.67 7.30
N GLY A 193 -13.64 18.01 6.95
CA GLY A 193 -14.51 17.15 6.16
C GLY A 193 -15.17 16.06 6.99
N ASP A 194 -16.05 15.29 6.35
CA ASP A 194 -16.78 14.17 6.94
C ASP A 194 -16.09 12.83 6.63
N VAL A 195 -16.22 11.85 7.53
CA VAL A 195 -15.44 10.60 7.49
C VAL A 195 -16.23 9.47 8.14
N ASP A 196 -16.80 8.57 7.35
CA ASP A 196 -17.68 7.51 7.85
C ASP A 196 -16.93 6.29 8.38
N TYR A 197 -17.04 6.02 9.68
CA TYR A 197 -16.53 4.81 10.32
C TYR A 197 -17.58 3.70 10.36
N TRP A 198 -17.17 2.53 9.87
CA TRP A 198 -17.94 1.30 9.82
C TRP A 198 -17.27 0.20 10.65
N ALA A 199 -17.94 -0.25 11.71
CA ALA A 199 -17.43 -1.23 12.66
C ALA A 199 -17.87 -2.66 12.32
N PHE A 200 -16.91 -3.56 12.12
CA PHE A 200 -17.16 -4.99 11.86
C PHE A 200 -16.27 -5.88 12.73
N THR A 201 -16.62 -7.16 12.89
CA THR A 201 -15.79 -8.11 13.66
C THR A 201 -15.13 -9.14 12.77
N ALA A 202 -13.82 -9.33 12.93
CA ALA A 202 -13.03 -10.34 12.23
C ALA A 202 -12.44 -11.38 13.20
N GLN A 203 -12.07 -12.55 12.67
CA GLN A 203 -11.32 -13.58 13.39
C GLN A 203 -9.87 -13.61 12.92
N ALA A 204 -8.97 -14.17 13.74
CA ALA A 204 -7.60 -14.41 13.32
C ALA A 204 -7.57 -15.38 12.12
N GLY A 205 -6.92 -14.99 11.02
CA GLY A 205 -6.91 -15.71 9.76
C GLY A 205 -8.08 -15.40 8.81
N THR A 206 -9.02 -14.53 9.17
CA THR A 206 -9.98 -13.98 8.21
C THR A 206 -9.26 -13.05 7.23
N THR A 207 -9.55 -13.18 5.93
CA THR A 207 -9.13 -12.22 4.91
C THR A 207 -10.37 -11.55 4.30
N ILE A 208 -10.32 -10.24 4.09
CA ILE A 208 -11.38 -9.46 3.46
C ILE A 208 -10.90 -8.75 2.21
N ASP A 209 -11.86 -8.46 1.36
CA ASP A 209 -11.85 -7.54 0.24
C ASP A 209 -12.78 -6.38 0.63
N LEU A 210 -12.18 -5.23 0.95
CA LEU A 210 -12.86 -4.01 1.40
C LEU A 210 -12.92 -3.07 0.20
N ASP A 211 -14.13 -2.69 -0.21
CA ASP A 211 -14.39 -2.11 -1.53
C ASP A 211 -15.45 -1.00 -1.40
N ALA A 212 -15.02 0.26 -1.53
CA ALA A 212 -15.86 1.45 -1.46
C ALA A 212 -16.14 1.93 -2.89
N ALA A 213 -17.32 1.58 -3.41
CA ALA A 213 -17.73 1.85 -4.78
C ALA A 213 -18.50 3.17 -4.89
N SER A 214 -18.26 3.89 -6.00
CA SER A 214 -18.99 5.13 -6.31
C SER A 214 -20.44 4.88 -6.78
N LEU A 215 -21.38 5.65 -6.24
CA LEU A 215 -22.77 5.75 -6.72
C LEU A 215 -23.03 7.07 -7.49
N GLY A 216 -22.01 7.64 -8.15
CA GLY A 216 -22.18 8.92 -8.82
C GLY A 216 -21.02 9.42 -9.68
N VAL A 217 -21.38 10.27 -10.65
CA VAL A 217 -20.49 10.78 -11.71
C VAL A 217 -19.32 11.68 -11.25
N PHE A 218 -19.18 11.96 -9.94
CA PHE A 218 -18.14 12.83 -9.37
C PHE A 218 -17.53 12.34 -8.04
N SER A 219 -17.76 11.07 -7.65
CA SER A 219 -17.15 10.53 -6.42
C SER A 219 -15.73 10.01 -6.65
N ASP A 220 -14.88 10.18 -5.64
CA ASP A 220 -13.50 9.67 -5.56
C ASP A 220 -13.25 9.26 -4.09
N PRO A 221 -13.84 8.12 -3.65
CA PRO A 221 -13.74 7.66 -2.27
C PRO A 221 -12.31 7.24 -1.92
N PHE A 222 -11.91 7.52 -0.68
CA PHE A 222 -10.73 6.97 -0.02
C PHE A 222 -11.18 5.99 1.07
N VAL A 223 -10.55 4.80 1.13
CA VAL A 223 -10.85 3.82 2.18
C VAL A 223 -9.61 3.51 3.02
N ALA A 224 -9.76 3.62 4.35
CA ALA A 224 -8.75 3.27 5.33
C ALA A 224 -9.25 2.21 6.31
N LEU A 225 -8.39 1.28 6.69
CA LEU A 225 -8.69 0.21 7.65
C LEU A 225 -7.92 0.45 8.96
N TYR A 226 -8.64 0.51 10.08
CA TYR A 226 -8.10 0.74 11.43
C TYR A 226 -8.23 -0.49 12.33
N ALA A 227 -7.25 -0.64 13.22
CA ALA A 227 -7.19 -1.69 14.23
C ALA A 227 -8.27 -1.54 15.32
N SER A 228 -8.36 -2.54 16.20
CA SER A 228 -9.32 -2.59 17.32
C SER A 228 -9.15 -1.50 18.39
N ASP A 229 -8.12 -0.65 18.29
CA ASP A 229 -7.98 0.56 19.10
C ASP A 229 -8.72 1.77 18.53
N GLY A 230 -9.20 1.69 17.27
CA GLY A 230 -9.87 2.77 16.56
C GLY A 230 -8.95 3.90 16.08
N VAL A 231 -7.62 3.70 16.12
CA VAL A 231 -6.63 4.78 15.86
C VAL A 231 -5.45 4.29 15.02
N THR A 232 -5.00 3.05 15.16
CA THR A 232 -3.89 2.49 14.39
C THR A 232 -4.36 2.06 13.00
N GLN A 233 -4.07 2.88 11.98
CA GLN A 233 -4.28 2.53 10.58
C GLN A 233 -3.41 1.33 10.18
N LEU A 234 -4.02 0.32 9.57
CA LEU A 234 -3.41 -0.96 9.17
C LEU A 234 -3.08 -0.99 7.67
N ALA A 235 -3.99 -0.46 6.86
CA ALA A 235 -3.91 -0.32 5.41
C ALA A 235 -4.83 0.83 4.97
N SER A 236 -4.65 1.30 3.74
CA SER A 236 -5.57 2.24 3.06
C SER A 236 -5.31 2.20 1.56
N ASN A 237 -6.29 2.57 0.75
CA ASN A 237 -6.10 2.80 -0.67
C ASN A 237 -6.90 4.02 -1.16
N ASP A 238 -6.44 4.60 -2.26
CA ASP A 238 -7.08 5.67 -3.03
C ASP A 238 -7.43 5.20 -4.46
N ASP A 239 -6.50 4.60 -5.23
CA ASP A 239 -6.76 4.19 -6.63
C ASP A 239 -6.51 2.70 -6.94
N ALA A 240 -7.50 1.83 -6.71
CA ALA A 240 -7.36 0.40 -7.04
C ALA A 240 -7.49 0.08 -8.53
N ALA A 241 -8.50 0.67 -9.20
CA ALA A 241 -8.83 0.37 -10.60
C ALA A 241 -9.68 1.46 -11.28
N GLY A 242 -9.26 2.73 -11.21
CA GLY A 242 -10.03 3.87 -11.71
C GLY A 242 -10.19 4.91 -10.61
N VAL A 243 -11.41 5.06 -10.09
CA VAL A 243 -11.73 5.89 -8.91
C VAL A 243 -12.30 5.06 -7.74
N ASP A 244 -12.33 3.73 -7.86
CA ASP A 244 -12.84 2.86 -6.80
C ASP A 244 -11.75 2.52 -5.77
N SER A 245 -12.07 2.75 -4.50
CA SER A 245 -11.16 2.53 -3.38
C SER A 245 -11.29 1.13 -2.82
N ARG A 246 -10.28 0.28 -3.06
CA ARG A 246 -10.33 -1.14 -2.71
C ARG A 246 -9.02 -1.65 -2.13
N LEU A 247 -9.08 -2.36 -1.01
CA LEU A 247 -7.93 -3.00 -0.36
C LEU A 247 -8.24 -4.43 0.09
N GLN A 248 -7.20 -5.27 0.21
CA GLN A 248 -7.33 -6.66 0.70
C GLN A 248 -6.49 -6.86 1.97
N PHE A 249 -7.13 -7.33 3.04
CA PHE A 249 -6.48 -7.39 4.36
C PHE A 249 -6.77 -8.68 5.12
N SER A 250 -5.73 -9.21 5.76
CA SER A 250 -5.74 -10.48 6.49
C SER A 250 -5.47 -10.25 7.98
N PHE A 251 -6.43 -10.58 8.83
CA PHE A 251 -6.37 -10.24 10.25
C PHE A 251 -5.51 -11.21 11.05
N ALA A 252 -4.48 -10.69 11.74
CA ALA A 252 -3.60 -11.49 12.61
C ALA A 252 -4.24 -11.84 13.98
N SER A 253 -5.36 -11.21 14.34
CA SER A 253 -6.04 -11.37 15.62
C SER A 253 -7.56 -11.28 15.45
N ALA A 254 -8.31 -11.86 16.39
CA ALA A 254 -9.76 -11.63 16.47
C ALA A 254 -10.06 -10.30 17.18
N GLY A 255 -11.05 -9.55 16.70
CA GLY A 255 -11.42 -8.25 17.27
C GLY A 255 -12.47 -7.52 16.43
N THR A 256 -12.92 -6.37 16.93
CA THR A 256 -13.61 -5.35 16.13
C THR A 256 -12.57 -4.58 15.33
N TYR A 257 -12.88 -4.24 14.08
CA TYR A 257 -12.07 -3.42 13.19
C TYR A 257 -12.96 -2.36 12.56
N TYR A 258 -12.35 -1.27 12.09
CA TYR A 258 -13.09 -0.13 11.56
C TYR A 258 -12.60 0.19 10.15
N ALA A 259 -13.49 0.15 9.17
CA ALA A 259 -13.25 0.82 7.89
C ALA A 259 -13.64 2.30 8.06
N ALA A 260 -12.87 3.22 7.50
CA ALA A 260 -13.24 4.62 7.37
C ALA A 260 -13.33 4.96 5.89
N VAL A 261 -14.44 5.56 5.47
CA VAL A 261 -14.65 6.10 4.11
C VAL A 261 -14.57 7.63 4.19
N SER A 262 -13.95 8.28 3.21
CA SER A 262 -13.92 9.74 3.08
C SER A 262 -13.57 10.15 1.64
N THR A 263 -13.37 11.45 1.38
CA THR A 263 -12.88 11.93 0.08
C THR A 263 -11.56 12.68 0.25
N ILE A 264 -10.57 12.41 -0.61
CA ILE A 264 -9.25 13.05 -0.52
C ILE A 264 -9.27 14.54 -0.91
N ALA A 265 -10.11 14.96 -1.88
CA ALA A 265 -10.30 16.38 -2.19
C ALA A 265 -11.55 16.68 -3.05
N ASP A 266 -12.53 17.40 -2.48
CA ASP A 266 -13.42 18.28 -3.27
C ASP A 266 -13.39 19.73 -2.74
N PRO A 267 -12.81 20.69 -3.49
CA PRO A 267 -12.90 22.12 -3.15
C PRO A 267 -14.30 22.73 -3.43
N GLY A 268 -15.25 21.94 -3.94
CA GLY A 268 -16.62 22.34 -4.25
C GLY A 268 -17.66 22.11 -3.15
N GLY A 269 -17.47 21.10 -2.31
CA GLY A 269 -18.38 20.74 -1.22
C GLY A 269 -19.73 20.21 -1.68
N ASN A 270 -19.75 19.14 -2.49
CA ASN A 270 -20.91 18.26 -2.70
C ASN A 270 -20.91 17.08 -1.70
N SER A 271 -22.05 16.39 -1.53
CA SER A 271 -22.09 15.10 -0.83
C SER A 271 -21.69 13.96 -1.76
N PHE A 272 -21.16 12.87 -1.19
CA PHE A 272 -20.70 11.72 -1.95
C PHE A 272 -21.38 10.43 -1.46
N PRO A 273 -22.44 9.96 -2.14
CA PRO A 273 -23.00 8.64 -1.88
C PRO A 273 -22.03 7.53 -2.33
N TYR A 274 -21.93 6.48 -1.52
CA TYR A 274 -21.10 5.31 -1.79
C TYR A 274 -21.76 4.03 -1.26
N THR A 275 -21.31 2.89 -1.77
CA THR A 275 -21.56 1.57 -1.14
C THR A 275 -20.25 0.96 -0.68
N LEU A 276 -20.15 0.67 0.61
CA LEU A 276 -19.05 -0.08 1.20
C LEU A 276 -19.40 -1.58 1.25
N HIS A 277 -18.62 -2.40 0.55
CA HIS A 277 -18.69 -3.85 0.67
C HIS A 277 -17.55 -4.38 1.53
N ILE A 278 -17.85 -5.33 2.43
CA ILE A 278 -16.84 -6.03 3.25
C ILE A 278 -16.91 -7.52 2.95
N ARG A 279 -16.31 -7.96 1.83
CA ARG A 279 -16.46 -9.33 1.33
C ARG A 279 -15.39 -10.24 1.92
N ALA A 280 -15.78 -11.42 2.42
CA ALA A 280 -14.80 -12.44 2.82
C ALA A 280 -14.14 -13.07 1.58
N ILE A 281 -12.82 -13.18 1.57
CA ILE A 281 -12.04 -13.84 0.51
C ILE A 281 -11.09 -14.89 1.08
N ALA A 282 -10.56 -15.75 0.21
CA ALA A 282 -9.49 -16.67 0.56
C ALA A 282 -8.14 -15.95 0.52
N GLY A 283 -7.51 -15.74 1.69
CA GLY A 283 -6.11 -15.31 1.78
C GLY A 283 -5.15 -16.38 1.23
N GLY A 284 -3.95 -15.95 0.85
CA GLY A 284 -2.89 -16.85 0.41
C GLY A 284 -2.16 -17.53 1.57
N PRO A 285 -1.30 -18.54 1.32
CA PRO A 285 -0.58 -19.24 2.39
C PRO A 285 0.33 -18.33 3.24
N GLY A 286 0.82 -17.24 2.68
CA GLY A 286 1.63 -16.22 3.37
C GLY A 286 0.83 -15.21 4.20
N ASP A 287 -0.51 -15.28 4.17
CA ASP A 287 -1.38 -14.44 4.99
C ASP A 287 -1.74 -15.14 6.34
N PRO A 288 -1.99 -14.38 7.43
CA PRO A 288 -1.81 -12.95 7.55
C PRO A 288 -0.32 -12.56 7.69
N ILE A 289 0.04 -11.40 7.16
CA ILE A 289 1.37 -10.81 7.37
C ILE A 289 1.52 -10.27 8.80
N THR A 290 2.76 -10.06 9.25
CA THR A 290 3.05 -9.30 10.47
C THR A 290 4.14 -8.26 10.24
N VAL A 291 3.93 -7.03 10.69
CA VAL A 291 4.98 -6.00 10.66
C VAL A 291 6.15 -6.41 11.57
N ARG A 292 7.37 -6.12 11.11
CA ARG A 292 8.64 -6.38 11.82
C ARG A 292 9.47 -5.13 12.04
N GLY A 293 9.28 -4.08 11.24
CA GLY A 293 9.85 -2.77 11.48
C GLY A 293 9.09 -1.73 10.65
N ASP A 294 9.05 -0.50 11.14
CA ASP A 294 8.34 0.63 10.54
C ASP A 294 9.24 1.86 10.45
N ARG A 295 8.68 2.99 10.00
CA ARG A 295 9.35 4.32 9.97
C ARG A 295 10.68 4.33 9.20
N LEU A 296 10.78 3.48 8.18
CA LEU A 296 11.86 3.51 7.19
C LEU A 296 11.49 4.52 6.10
N GLY A 297 12.46 5.26 5.55
CA GLY A 297 12.17 6.32 4.60
C GLY A 297 11.76 5.79 3.22
N LEU A 298 12.60 4.94 2.63
CA LEU A 298 12.28 4.14 1.43
C LEU A 298 13.05 2.82 1.48
N PRO A 299 12.52 1.76 2.11
CA PRO A 299 13.19 0.47 2.23
C PRO A 299 13.23 -0.26 0.88
N VAL A 300 14.43 -0.67 0.44
CA VAL A 300 14.65 -1.25 -0.89
C VAL A 300 15.03 -2.72 -0.82
N GLY A 301 16.32 -3.00 -0.58
CA GLY A 301 16.88 -4.34 -0.48
C GLY A 301 16.82 -4.87 0.96
N ILE A 302 16.79 -6.19 1.08
CA ILE A 302 16.63 -6.90 2.35
C ILE A 302 17.56 -8.12 2.42
N ALA A 303 18.15 -8.34 3.59
CA ALA A 303 18.95 -9.54 3.88
C ALA A 303 18.79 -9.94 5.36
N VAL A 304 18.78 -11.23 5.67
CA VAL A 304 18.70 -11.73 7.06
C VAL A 304 20.06 -12.27 7.51
N GLY A 305 20.54 -11.75 8.63
CA GLY A 305 21.82 -12.14 9.24
C GLY A 305 21.74 -13.45 10.04
N ASN A 306 22.90 -13.94 10.47
CA ASN A 306 23.03 -15.21 11.22
C ASN A 306 22.38 -15.24 12.61
N THR A 307 21.95 -14.08 13.13
CA THR A 307 21.20 -13.95 14.39
C THR A 307 19.68 -13.93 14.19
N GLY A 308 19.21 -14.07 12.94
CA GLY A 308 17.80 -13.89 12.58
C GLY A 308 17.35 -12.42 12.46
N ASP A 309 18.25 -11.46 12.70
CA ASP A 309 18.00 -10.04 12.52
C ASP A 309 17.94 -9.65 11.03
N VAL A 310 17.03 -8.75 10.69
CA VAL A 310 16.78 -8.29 9.32
C VAL A 310 17.55 -6.99 9.07
N PHE A 311 18.26 -6.92 7.95
CA PHE A 311 18.98 -5.75 7.47
C PHE A 311 18.28 -5.20 6.24
N VAL A 312 18.17 -3.88 6.13
CA VAL A 312 17.46 -3.19 5.05
C VAL A 312 18.21 -1.95 4.61
N SER A 313 18.32 -1.74 3.29
CA SER A 313 18.76 -0.46 2.72
C SER A 313 17.59 0.54 2.73
N ASP A 314 17.73 1.61 3.51
CA ASP A 314 16.78 2.72 3.56
C ASP A 314 17.32 3.84 2.68
N LEU A 315 16.73 3.98 1.49
CA LEU A 315 17.24 4.84 0.42
C LEU A 315 17.14 6.32 0.79
N ALA A 316 15.98 6.75 1.28
CA ALA A 316 15.77 8.13 1.71
C ALA A 316 16.57 8.46 2.98
N GLY A 317 16.79 7.47 3.87
CA GLY A 317 17.66 7.61 5.03
C GLY A 317 19.17 7.54 4.75
N ALA A 318 19.60 7.28 3.50
CA ALA A 318 21.01 7.08 3.10
C ALA A 318 21.80 6.15 4.04
N ARG A 319 21.19 5.02 4.40
CA ARG A 319 21.64 4.14 5.49
C ARG A 319 21.25 2.68 5.29
N VAL A 320 21.86 1.80 6.08
CA VAL A 320 21.33 0.48 6.39
C VAL A 320 20.69 0.52 7.78
N VAL A 321 19.49 -0.03 7.92
CA VAL A 321 18.82 -0.26 9.20
C VAL A 321 18.92 -1.75 9.55
N ARG A 322 19.25 -2.07 10.80
CA ARG A 322 19.14 -3.41 11.40
C ARG A 322 17.91 -3.44 12.29
N ILE A 323 17.01 -4.36 12.00
CA ILE A 323 15.79 -4.67 12.74
C ILE A 323 16.05 -5.97 13.49
N THR A 324 15.98 -5.92 14.81
CA THR A 324 16.20 -7.11 15.64
C THR A 324 15.04 -8.12 15.50
N THR A 325 15.26 -9.36 15.91
CA THR A 325 14.17 -10.36 16.07
C THR A 325 13.00 -9.90 16.96
N GLN A 326 13.18 -8.85 17.77
CA GLN A 326 12.14 -8.21 18.59
C GLN A 326 11.51 -6.97 17.93
N GLY A 327 11.80 -6.72 16.65
CA GLY A 327 11.28 -5.61 15.85
C GLY A 327 11.94 -4.25 16.09
N VAL A 328 12.91 -4.16 17.00
CA VAL A 328 13.62 -2.89 17.27
C VAL A 328 14.55 -2.55 16.11
N GLY A 329 14.21 -1.51 15.34
CA GLY A 329 15.01 -0.95 14.25
C GLY A 329 16.04 0.07 14.73
N THR A 330 17.29 -0.07 14.27
CA THR A 330 18.41 0.85 14.56
C THR A 330 19.25 1.09 13.31
N THR A 331 19.81 2.30 13.15
CA THR A 331 20.78 2.56 12.07
C THR A 331 22.03 1.70 12.28
N PHE A 332 22.30 0.78 11.35
CA PHE A 332 23.45 -0.12 11.39
C PHE A 332 24.67 0.53 10.74
N ALA A 333 24.50 1.14 9.58
CA ALA A 333 25.53 1.89 8.87
C ALA A 333 24.93 3.13 8.22
N ALA A 334 25.64 4.25 8.20
CA ALA A 334 25.14 5.54 7.73
C ALA A 334 26.05 6.15 6.65
N GLY A 335 25.50 7.06 5.86
CA GLY A 335 26.25 7.82 4.85
C GLY A 335 26.38 7.12 3.49
N ILE A 336 25.86 5.89 3.35
CA ILE A 336 25.78 5.18 2.07
C ILE A 336 24.67 5.84 1.24
N GLN A 337 25.05 6.63 0.25
CA GLN A 337 24.11 7.37 -0.59
C GLN A 337 23.42 6.45 -1.61
N ASN A 338 22.13 6.64 -1.84
CA ASN A 338 21.31 5.90 -2.81
C ASN A 338 21.52 4.35 -2.77
N PRO A 339 21.38 3.69 -1.60
CA PRO A 339 21.55 2.26 -1.45
C PRO A 339 20.39 1.47 -2.07
N GLN A 340 20.70 0.33 -2.68
CA GLN A 340 19.76 -0.53 -3.41
C GLN A 340 19.82 -1.97 -2.87
N GLY A 341 20.14 -2.98 -3.71
CA GLY A 341 20.28 -4.35 -3.26
C GLY A 341 21.38 -4.53 -2.20
N ILE A 342 21.18 -5.48 -1.28
CA ILE A 342 22.12 -5.83 -0.21
C ILE A 342 22.23 -7.36 -0.07
N ALA A 343 23.41 -7.86 0.28
CA ALA A 343 23.66 -9.29 0.49
C ALA A 343 24.84 -9.53 1.44
N PHE A 344 24.80 -10.60 2.24
CA PHE A 344 25.94 -10.97 3.09
C PHE A 344 27.01 -11.72 2.28
N ASP A 345 28.27 -11.29 2.39
CA ASP A 345 29.41 -12.02 1.85
C ASP A 345 29.77 -13.24 2.71
N ALA A 346 30.68 -14.07 2.21
CA ALA A 346 31.13 -15.30 2.89
C ALA A 346 31.69 -15.06 4.30
N PHE A 347 32.11 -13.84 4.64
CA PHE A 347 32.71 -13.47 5.92
C PHE A 347 31.70 -12.85 6.91
N GLY A 348 30.47 -12.60 6.47
CA GLY A 348 29.42 -11.97 7.29
C GLY A 348 29.45 -10.45 7.25
N ASN A 349 30.21 -9.84 6.32
CA ASN A 349 30.03 -8.43 6.00
C ASN A 349 28.79 -8.26 5.13
N LEU A 350 28.05 -7.17 5.31
CA LEU A 350 26.96 -6.81 4.40
C LEU A 350 27.54 -6.03 3.21
N LEU A 351 27.37 -6.53 2.00
CA LEU A 351 27.59 -5.80 0.76
C LEU A 351 26.37 -4.95 0.44
N VAL A 352 26.59 -3.69 0.08
CA VAL A 352 25.52 -2.71 -0.23
C VAL A 352 25.82 -2.04 -1.56
N ALA A 353 24.98 -2.29 -2.56
CA ALA A 353 25.07 -1.61 -3.85
C ALA A 353 24.55 -0.15 -3.73
N SER A 354 25.28 0.81 -4.29
CA SER A 354 24.85 2.19 -4.46
C SER A 354 24.84 2.54 -5.94
N LEU A 355 23.75 3.17 -6.42
CA LEU A 355 23.65 3.65 -7.81
C LEU A 355 24.70 4.71 -8.17
N LEU A 356 25.44 5.25 -7.19
CA LEU A 356 26.57 6.15 -7.42
C LEU A 356 27.88 5.40 -7.74
N GLY A 357 27.78 4.19 -8.32
CA GLY A 357 28.90 3.43 -8.87
C GLY A 357 29.76 2.64 -7.89
N THR A 358 29.37 2.57 -6.61
CA THR A 358 30.13 1.89 -5.56
C THR A 358 29.33 0.77 -4.91
N VAL A 359 29.95 -0.39 -4.68
CA VAL A 359 29.50 -1.36 -3.68
C VAL A 359 30.32 -1.13 -2.41
N TYR A 360 29.63 -0.88 -1.30
CA TYR A 360 30.22 -0.77 0.02
C TYR A 360 30.27 -2.16 0.68
N ARG A 361 31.33 -2.43 1.44
CA ARG A 361 31.38 -3.55 2.39
C ARG A 361 31.17 -2.96 3.79
N VAL A 362 30.26 -3.55 4.55
CA VAL A 362 29.90 -3.11 5.91
C VAL A 362 30.24 -4.21 6.91
N THR A 363 31.11 -3.93 7.87
CA THR A 363 31.51 -4.90 8.90
C THR A 363 30.34 -5.30 9.81
N PRO A 364 30.43 -6.41 10.56
CA PRO A 364 29.44 -6.76 11.60
C PRO A 364 29.23 -5.69 12.69
N GLN A 365 30.14 -4.72 12.81
CA GLN A 365 30.07 -3.57 13.72
C GLN A 365 29.48 -2.32 13.06
N GLY A 366 28.98 -2.39 11.81
CA GLY A 366 28.33 -1.29 11.11
C GLY A 366 29.27 -0.33 10.36
N GLN A 367 30.57 -0.63 10.29
CA GLN A 367 31.54 0.24 9.61
C GLN A 367 31.51 -0.01 8.09
N ALA A 368 31.05 0.99 7.33
CA ALA A 368 30.96 0.93 5.88
C ALA A 368 32.22 1.49 5.20
N THR A 369 32.80 0.72 4.27
CA THR A 369 33.93 1.15 3.43
C THR A 369 33.63 0.89 1.94
N PRO A 370 34.09 1.74 1.01
CA PRO A 370 34.05 1.43 -0.42
C PRO A 370 34.86 0.17 -0.72
N PHE A 371 34.28 -0.76 -1.49
CA PHE A 371 34.89 -2.07 -1.77
C PHE A 371 35.02 -2.36 -3.26
N ILE A 372 33.95 -2.19 -4.04
CA ILE A 372 34.00 -2.24 -5.51
C ILE A 372 33.66 -0.84 -6.03
N THR A 373 34.62 -0.18 -6.68
CA THR A 373 34.51 1.23 -7.13
C THR A 373 34.49 1.38 -8.66
N ASP A 374 34.55 0.26 -9.40
CA ASP A 374 34.42 0.18 -10.87
C ASP A 374 33.04 -0.33 -11.33
N ALA A 375 32.07 -0.36 -10.41
CA ALA A 375 30.75 -0.96 -10.65
C ALA A 375 29.81 -0.10 -11.51
N GLU A 376 30.20 1.15 -11.80
CA GLU A 376 29.53 2.16 -12.65
C GLU A 376 28.13 2.61 -12.17
N ALA A 377 27.16 1.70 -12.11
CA ALA A 377 25.79 1.94 -11.64
C ALA A 377 25.13 0.63 -11.13
N PRO A 378 25.64 0.01 -10.05
CA PRO A 378 25.14 -1.27 -9.55
C PRO A 378 23.75 -1.12 -8.89
N VAL A 379 22.78 -1.90 -9.35
CA VAL A 379 21.40 -1.93 -8.82
C VAL A 379 21.27 -3.00 -7.74
N TRP A 380 21.59 -4.25 -8.08
CA TRP A 380 21.37 -5.38 -7.19
C TRP A 380 22.65 -6.18 -6.98
N VAL A 381 22.76 -6.80 -5.80
CA VAL A 381 23.88 -7.67 -5.43
C VAL A 381 23.34 -8.99 -4.91
N ALA A 382 23.95 -10.09 -5.35
CA ALA A 382 23.77 -11.41 -4.76
C ALA A 382 25.15 -12.09 -4.60
N VAL A 383 25.28 -12.92 -3.57
CA VAL A 383 26.51 -13.70 -3.31
C VAL A 383 26.17 -15.17 -3.46
N ALA A 384 26.87 -15.85 -4.37
CA ALA A 384 26.71 -17.27 -4.63
C ALA A 384 27.44 -18.12 -3.54
N PRO A 385 27.12 -19.42 -3.40
CA PRO A 385 27.77 -20.29 -2.41
C PRO A 385 29.29 -20.44 -2.60
N ASP A 386 29.80 -20.14 -3.79
CA ASP A 386 31.24 -20.10 -4.11
C ASP A 386 31.92 -18.75 -3.75
N GLY A 387 31.24 -17.90 -2.97
CA GLY A 387 31.72 -16.58 -2.57
C GLY A 387 31.74 -15.53 -3.70
N ARG A 388 31.37 -15.87 -4.94
CA ARG A 388 31.36 -14.90 -6.05
C ARG A 388 30.19 -13.93 -5.93
N ILE A 389 30.49 -12.69 -6.28
CA ILE A 389 29.57 -11.56 -6.16
C ILE A 389 29.01 -11.28 -7.55
N TRP A 390 27.69 -11.31 -7.66
CA TRP A 390 26.95 -11.02 -8.88
C TRP A 390 26.27 -9.65 -8.74
N LEU A 391 26.55 -8.74 -9.68
CA LEU A 391 25.98 -7.38 -9.72
C LEU A 391 25.19 -7.17 -11.01
N THR A 392 23.99 -6.59 -10.91
CA THR A 392 23.29 -6.01 -12.07
C THR A 392 23.64 -4.53 -12.19
N ASN A 393 23.82 -4.05 -13.43
CA ASN A 393 24.19 -2.67 -13.71
C ASN A 393 23.13 -1.98 -14.59
N LEU A 394 22.73 -0.76 -14.23
CA LEU A 394 21.69 -0.01 -14.93
C LEU A 394 22.20 0.73 -16.18
N SER A 395 23.46 1.16 -16.19
CA SER A 395 24.04 2.05 -17.22
C SER A 395 24.45 1.32 -18.50
N ASP A 396 25.01 0.11 -18.41
CA ASP A 396 25.35 -0.74 -19.56
C ASP A 396 24.45 -1.98 -19.70
N ARG A 397 23.44 -2.11 -18.82
CA ARG A 397 22.52 -3.26 -18.73
C ARG A 397 23.23 -4.62 -18.63
N SER A 398 24.42 -4.67 -18.02
CA SER A 398 25.13 -5.94 -17.82
C SER A 398 24.78 -6.64 -16.51
N LEU A 399 24.87 -7.97 -16.54
CA LEU A 399 25.13 -8.78 -15.35
C LEU A 399 26.65 -8.95 -15.24
N ARG A 400 27.23 -8.63 -14.09
CA ARG A 400 28.69 -8.68 -13.84
C ARG A 400 29.00 -9.70 -12.76
N ARG A 401 30.06 -10.48 -12.94
CA ARG A 401 30.60 -11.41 -11.93
C ARG A 401 31.93 -10.89 -11.42
N TYR A 402 32.04 -10.80 -10.11
CA TYR A 402 33.23 -10.39 -9.36
C TYR A 402 33.67 -11.53 -8.43
N SER A 403 34.97 -11.60 -8.13
CA SER A 403 35.50 -12.50 -7.10
C SER A 403 35.11 -12.03 -5.69
N ALA A 404 35.26 -12.88 -4.67
CA ALA A 404 35.06 -12.53 -3.25
C ALA A 404 35.96 -11.36 -2.77
N ALA A 405 37.04 -11.07 -3.50
CA ALA A 405 37.96 -9.96 -3.28
C ALA A 405 37.61 -8.69 -4.10
N GLY A 406 36.46 -8.65 -4.77
CA GLY A 406 35.97 -7.45 -5.47
C GLY A 406 36.61 -7.17 -6.83
N ARG A 407 37.33 -8.12 -7.42
CA ARG A 407 37.87 -7.98 -8.78
C ARG A 407 36.85 -8.47 -9.81
N LEU A 408 36.55 -7.66 -10.83
CA LEU A 408 35.75 -8.08 -11.97
C LEU A 408 36.37 -9.32 -12.65
N GLU A 409 35.53 -10.29 -13.00
CA GLU A 409 35.90 -11.50 -13.73
C GLU A 409 35.25 -11.56 -15.11
N LEU A 410 33.93 -11.31 -15.18
CA LEU A 410 33.12 -11.44 -16.40
C LEU A 410 32.02 -10.36 -16.45
N ARG A 411 31.67 -9.93 -17.66
CA ARG A 411 30.42 -9.19 -17.96
C ARG A 411 29.58 -10.02 -18.92
N PHE A 412 28.26 -10.04 -18.72
CA PHE A 412 27.28 -10.69 -19.57
C PHE A 412 26.28 -9.63 -20.07
N ASP A 413 25.98 -9.65 -21.37
CA ASP A 413 25.11 -8.66 -22.02
C ASP A 413 23.63 -8.92 -21.72
N GLY A 414 23.06 -8.14 -20.81
CA GLY A 414 21.64 -8.21 -20.45
C GLY A 414 20.73 -7.44 -21.41
N THR A 415 21.23 -6.76 -22.44
CA THR A 415 20.34 -6.22 -23.50
C THR A 415 19.67 -7.36 -24.29
N THR A 416 20.29 -8.54 -24.31
CA THR A 416 19.78 -9.75 -24.96
C THR A 416 18.47 -10.30 -24.40
N ILE A 417 18.11 -9.94 -23.16
CA ILE A 417 16.82 -10.33 -22.53
C ILE A 417 15.73 -9.24 -22.63
N GLY A 418 16.01 -8.14 -23.33
CA GLY A 418 15.07 -7.04 -23.55
C GLY A 418 14.69 -6.27 -22.28
N GLY A 419 13.52 -5.62 -22.31
CA GLY A 419 12.98 -4.88 -21.17
C GLY A 419 13.79 -3.65 -20.75
N SER A 420 13.67 -3.29 -19.46
CA SER A 420 14.37 -2.18 -18.81
C SER A 420 15.56 -2.63 -17.96
N GLY A 421 15.63 -3.92 -17.63
CA GLY A 421 16.67 -4.52 -16.78
C GLY A 421 18.04 -4.74 -17.45
N PRO A 422 18.91 -5.57 -16.84
CA PRO A 422 18.65 -6.44 -15.69
C PRO A 422 18.43 -5.66 -14.38
N GLY A 423 17.32 -5.95 -13.69
CA GLY A 423 16.94 -5.35 -12.40
C GLY A 423 17.46 -6.18 -11.22
N PRO A 424 16.60 -6.88 -10.46
CA PRO A 424 17.04 -7.78 -9.40
C PRO A 424 17.83 -9.00 -9.93
N VAL A 425 18.76 -9.51 -9.10
CA VAL A 425 19.45 -10.80 -9.28
C VAL A 425 19.34 -11.63 -8.00
N ALA A 426 19.10 -12.94 -8.16
CA ALA A 426 19.21 -13.91 -7.08
C ALA A 426 19.87 -15.19 -7.59
N ILE A 427 20.42 -16.00 -6.69
CA ILE A 427 21.14 -17.23 -7.03
C ILE A 427 20.21 -18.43 -6.83
N GLY A 428 20.13 -19.32 -7.81
CA GLY A 428 19.33 -20.53 -7.76
C GLY A 428 19.97 -21.67 -6.96
N PRO A 429 19.28 -22.81 -6.82
CA PRO A 429 19.73 -23.93 -5.98
C PRO A 429 21.06 -24.56 -6.41
N SER A 430 21.50 -24.35 -7.66
CA SER A 430 22.74 -24.90 -8.21
C SER A 430 23.91 -23.91 -8.17
N GLY A 431 23.72 -22.72 -7.58
CA GLY A 431 24.72 -21.65 -7.55
C GLY A 431 24.71 -20.75 -8.80
N GLU A 432 23.73 -20.90 -9.69
CA GLU A 432 23.61 -20.13 -10.93
C GLU A 432 22.77 -18.85 -10.76
N PRO A 433 23.12 -17.73 -11.41
CA PRO A 433 22.35 -16.49 -11.25
C PRO A 433 21.12 -16.47 -12.15
N TYR A 434 20.02 -15.97 -11.59
CA TYR A 434 18.81 -15.58 -12.28
C TYR A 434 18.66 -14.06 -12.18
N VAL A 435 18.22 -13.40 -13.24
CA VAL A 435 17.99 -11.95 -13.32
C VAL A 435 16.58 -11.65 -13.84
N SER A 436 16.00 -10.50 -13.50
CA SER A 436 14.78 -10.02 -14.17
C SER A 436 15.06 -8.93 -15.21
N ASN A 437 14.34 -8.92 -16.32
CA ASN A 437 14.35 -7.83 -17.31
C ASN A 437 13.36 -6.67 -16.98
N GLY A 438 12.61 -6.79 -15.87
CA GLY A 438 11.56 -5.87 -15.44
C GLY A 438 10.18 -6.53 -15.32
N THR A 439 9.90 -7.58 -16.09
CA THR A 439 8.67 -8.38 -15.98
C THR A 439 8.89 -9.89 -15.96
N GLN A 440 9.93 -10.37 -16.65
CA GLN A 440 10.26 -11.79 -16.78
C GLN A 440 11.48 -12.15 -15.94
N ILE A 441 11.65 -13.43 -15.58
CA ILE A 441 12.85 -13.95 -14.90
C ILE A 441 13.62 -14.88 -15.84
N TRP A 442 14.91 -14.62 -15.97
CA TRP A 442 15.85 -15.28 -16.88
C TRP A 442 17.00 -15.92 -16.11
N LYS A 443 17.25 -17.21 -16.35
CA LYS A 443 18.37 -17.99 -15.81
C LYS A 443 19.60 -17.83 -16.71
N LEU A 444 20.78 -17.53 -16.15
CA LEU A 444 22.03 -17.68 -16.89
C LEU A 444 22.45 -19.16 -16.89
N SER A 445 22.74 -19.73 -18.05
CA SER A 445 23.23 -21.11 -18.19
C SER A 445 24.12 -21.23 -19.43
N ASP A 446 25.33 -21.75 -19.25
CA ASP A 446 26.36 -21.89 -20.29
C ASP A 446 26.72 -20.54 -20.98
N GLY A 447 26.64 -19.44 -20.23
CA GLY A 447 26.86 -18.08 -20.73
C GLY A 447 25.72 -17.50 -21.59
N GLN A 448 24.58 -18.19 -21.64
CA GLN A 448 23.36 -17.76 -22.35
C GLN A 448 22.23 -17.52 -21.35
N PHE A 449 21.42 -16.48 -21.54
CA PHE A 449 20.19 -16.31 -20.77
C PHE A 449 19.07 -17.19 -21.33
N ARG A 450 18.28 -17.80 -20.44
CA ARG A 450 17.13 -18.65 -20.77
C ARG A 450 15.92 -18.20 -19.95
N LEU A 451 14.80 -17.93 -20.61
CA LEU A 451 13.55 -17.53 -19.96
C LEU A 451 13.05 -18.63 -19.01
N VAL A 452 12.57 -18.25 -17.83
CA VAL A 452 11.95 -19.16 -16.86
C VAL A 452 10.55 -18.68 -16.48
N VAL A 453 10.42 -17.51 -15.87
CA VAL A 453 9.10 -16.89 -15.59
C VAL A 453 8.77 -15.89 -16.68
N ALA A 454 7.61 -16.07 -17.31
CA ALA A 454 7.13 -15.24 -18.43
C ALA A 454 5.87 -14.40 -18.09
N ASP A 455 5.50 -14.34 -16.80
CA ASP A 455 4.34 -13.61 -16.28
C ASP A 455 4.50 -12.08 -16.46
N GLU A 456 3.39 -11.34 -16.51
CA GLU A 456 3.34 -9.93 -16.93
C GLU A 456 3.02 -9.01 -15.75
N PHE A 457 4.00 -8.81 -14.85
CA PHE A 457 3.93 -7.84 -13.76
C PHE A 457 5.30 -7.29 -13.41
N VAL A 458 5.37 -6.10 -12.80
CA VAL A 458 6.65 -5.42 -12.56
C VAL A 458 7.45 -6.07 -11.42
N LEU A 459 8.63 -6.61 -11.74
CA LEU A 459 9.50 -7.34 -10.82
C LEU A 459 10.63 -6.46 -10.26
N TRP A 460 10.65 -6.28 -8.93
CA TRP A 460 11.71 -5.54 -8.22
C TRP A 460 12.58 -6.40 -7.30
N GLY A 461 12.20 -7.65 -7.07
CA GLY A 461 12.96 -8.64 -6.31
C GLY A 461 12.47 -10.05 -6.64
N PHE A 462 13.17 -11.07 -6.16
CA PHE A 462 12.67 -12.44 -6.03
C PHE A 462 13.61 -13.27 -5.14
N ALA A 463 13.12 -14.36 -4.57
CA ALA A 463 13.89 -15.26 -3.70
C ALA A 463 13.57 -16.74 -3.98
N PHE A 464 14.52 -17.63 -3.68
CA PHE A 464 14.40 -19.07 -3.90
C PHE A 464 14.34 -19.86 -2.59
N ASP A 465 13.48 -20.88 -2.55
CA ASP A 465 13.52 -21.93 -1.53
C ASP A 465 14.39 -23.12 -1.95
N VAL A 466 14.59 -24.09 -1.05
CA VAL A 466 15.39 -25.30 -1.30
C VAL A 466 14.80 -26.31 -2.29
N ALA A 467 13.54 -26.16 -2.71
CA ALA A 467 13.00 -26.90 -3.86
C ALA A 467 13.27 -26.16 -5.19
N GLY A 468 13.68 -24.89 -5.12
CA GLY A 468 13.87 -24.02 -6.28
C GLY A 468 12.63 -23.24 -6.69
N ASN A 469 11.58 -23.21 -5.85
CA ASN A 469 10.41 -22.37 -6.13
C ASN A 469 10.80 -20.89 -6.02
N ILE A 470 10.20 -20.07 -6.86
CA ILE A 470 10.53 -18.64 -7.02
C ILE A 470 9.43 -17.81 -6.39
N TYR A 471 9.73 -17.14 -5.28
CA TYR A 471 8.84 -16.18 -4.63
C TYR A 471 9.14 -14.81 -5.23
N ALA A 472 8.13 -14.14 -5.78
CA ALA A 472 8.26 -12.90 -6.53
C ALA A 472 7.18 -11.88 -6.12
N PRO A 473 7.54 -10.64 -5.78
CA PRO A 473 6.59 -9.62 -5.37
C PRO A 473 6.06 -8.82 -6.58
N ALA A 474 4.79 -8.48 -6.55
CA ALA A 474 4.08 -7.65 -7.52
C ALA A 474 3.63 -6.33 -6.87
N PRO A 475 4.54 -5.34 -6.68
CA PRO A 475 4.24 -4.12 -5.93
C PRO A 475 3.10 -3.26 -6.47
N ALA A 476 2.77 -3.37 -7.76
CA ALA A 476 1.64 -2.67 -8.38
C ALA A 476 0.28 -3.38 -8.16
N ALA A 477 0.25 -4.49 -7.41
CA ALA A 477 -0.94 -5.30 -7.19
C ALA A 477 -1.01 -5.86 -5.75
N GLY A 478 -0.29 -5.27 -4.78
CA GLY A 478 -0.35 -5.63 -3.37
C GLY A 478 -0.02 -7.10 -3.02
N LEU A 479 0.68 -7.84 -3.88
CA LEU A 479 0.73 -9.30 -3.74
C LEU A 479 2.10 -9.93 -3.96
N ILE A 480 2.25 -11.16 -3.46
CA ILE A 480 3.34 -12.08 -3.79
C ILE A 480 2.79 -13.20 -4.69
N LYS A 481 3.58 -13.65 -5.66
CA LYS A 481 3.36 -14.88 -6.42
C LYS A 481 4.45 -15.90 -6.12
N VAL A 482 4.13 -17.20 -6.20
CA VAL A 482 5.10 -18.30 -6.14
C VAL A 482 5.04 -19.12 -7.42
N PHE A 483 6.20 -19.41 -8.00
CA PHE A 483 6.36 -20.25 -9.19
C PHE A 483 7.17 -21.52 -8.87
N ASP A 484 6.93 -22.60 -9.62
CA ASP A 484 7.77 -23.80 -9.60
C ASP A 484 9.16 -23.53 -10.26
N PRO A 485 10.13 -24.45 -10.16
CA PRO A 485 11.45 -24.27 -10.77
C PRO A 485 11.45 -24.18 -12.30
N ALA A 486 10.31 -24.47 -12.95
CA ALA A 486 10.08 -24.32 -14.39
C ALA A 486 9.27 -23.05 -14.74
N GLY A 487 9.00 -22.18 -13.76
CA GLY A 487 8.35 -20.89 -13.93
C GLY A 487 6.83 -20.91 -14.00
N ARG A 488 6.18 -22.00 -13.57
CA ARG A 488 4.70 -22.12 -13.55
C ARG A 488 4.13 -21.67 -12.20
N PRO A 489 3.02 -20.92 -12.14
CA PRO A 489 2.45 -20.48 -10.86
C PRO A 489 1.99 -21.68 -10.01
N LEU A 490 2.34 -21.63 -8.71
CA LEU A 490 1.94 -22.59 -7.67
C LEU A 490 0.92 -21.98 -6.71
N ALA A 491 1.19 -20.75 -6.24
CA ALA A 491 0.29 -19.95 -5.42
C ALA A 491 0.28 -18.53 -5.96
N ASN A 492 -0.90 -18.07 -6.39
CA ASN A 492 -1.11 -16.77 -7.01
C ASN A 492 -2.54 -16.30 -6.67
N PRO A 493 -2.70 -15.38 -5.70
CA PRO A 493 -1.68 -14.82 -4.81
C PRO A 493 -1.14 -15.84 -3.79
N PHE A 494 0.08 -15.60 -3.31
CA PHE A 494 0.66 -16.24 -2.12
C PHE A 494 0.36 -15.44 -0.84
N ALA A 495 0.25 -14.11 -0.96
CA ALA A 495 -0.20 -13.20 0.08
C ALA A 495 -0.83 -11.97 -0.59
N VAL A 496 -1.89 -11.39 0.00
CA VAL A 496 -2.63 -10.22 -0.55
C VAL A 496 -2.58 -8.97 0.31
N SER A 497 -2.05 -9.06 1.54
CA SER A 497 -1.97 -7.91 2.48
C SER A 497 -0.69 -7.05 2.47
N PRO A 498 0.38 -7.31 1.69
CA PRO A 498 1.41 -6.31 1.43
C PRO A 498 0.90 -5.14 0.59
N ASP A 499 1.32 -3.89 0.85
CA ASP A 499 0.83 -2.75 0.05
C ASP A 499 1.72 -2.53 -1.19
N ASN A 500 3.04 -2.34 -1.00
CA ASN A 500 4.02 -2.19 -2.07
C ASN A 500 5.26 -3.09 -1.85
N PRO A 501 5.11 -4.43 -1.89
CA PRO A 501 6.21 -5.37 -1.66
C PRO A 501 7.30 -5.22 -2.74
N GLN A 502 8.55 -4.94 -2.37
CA GLN A 502 9.63 -4.71 -3.34
C GLN A 502 10.67 -5.84 -3.40
N ALA A 503 11.21 -6.26 -2.26
CA ALA A 503 12.27 -7.26 -2.19
C ALA A 503 11.95 -8.36 -1.18
N LEU A 504 12.59 -9.52 -1.33
CA LEU A 504 12.33 -10.71 -0.51
C LEU A 504 13.62 -11.31 0.05
N ALA A 505 13.58 -11.75 1.30
CA ALA A 505 14.63 -12.57 1.92
C ALA A 505 14.05 -13.63 2.84
N PHE A 506 14.65 -14.82 2.84
CA PHE A 506 14.33 -15.87 3.80
C PHE A 506 15.05 -15.65 5.13
N GLY A 507 14.36 -16.03 6.22
CA GLY A 507 14.89 -15.98 7.57
C GLY A 507 16.02 -16.97 7.83
N ARG A 508 16.76 -16.73 8.91
CA ARG A 508 17.74 -17.65 9.49
C ARG A 508 17.43 -17.91 10.95
N ASP A 509 17.85 -19.09 11.44
CA ASP A 509 17.92 -19.38 12.87
C ASP A 509 19.26 -18.92 13.49
N ALA A 510 19.43 -19.15 14.79
CA ALA A 510 20.62 -18.74 15.55
C ALA A 510 21.92 -19.50 15.19
N THR A 511 21.85 -20.52 14.32
CA THR A 511 23.04 -21.17 13.72
C THR A 511 23.44 -20.52 12.39
N GLY A 512 22.61 -19.60 11.88
CA GLY A 512 22.74 -19.02 10.54
C GLY A 512 22.17 -19.88 9.41
N ALA A 513 21.62 -21.07 9.73
CA ALA A 513 20.89 -21.89 8.77
C ALA A 513 19.58 -21.21 8.36
N THR A 514 19.21 -21.32 7.08
CA THR A 514 17.97 -20.74 6.55
C THR A 514 16.75 -21.55 6.97
N VAL A 515 15.63 -20.85 7.22
CA VAL A 515 14.38 -21.43 7.73
C VAL A 515 13.18 -21.06 6.84
N ALA A 516 12.05 -21.73 7.09
CA ALA A 516 10.75 -21.45 6.47
C ALA A 516 10.09 -20.19 7.08
N ARG A 517 10.76 -19.05 6.90
CA ARG A 517 10.28 -17.71 7.26
C ARG A 517 10.62 -16.79 6.09
N LEU A 518 9.70 -15.95 5.64
CA LEU A 518 9.89 -15.07 4.49
C LEU A 518 9.58 -13.63 4.90
N PHE A 519 10.45 -12.70 4.51
CA PHE A 519 10.30 -11.28 4.80
C PHE A 519 10.28 -10.47 3.51
N ALA A 520 9.51 -9.37 3.49
CA ALA A 520 9.56 -8.37 2.43
C ALA A 520 9.85 -6.96 2.95
N THR A 521 10.46 -6.15 2.10
CA THR A 521 10.37 -4.68 2.18
C THR A 521 9.07 -4.22 1.55
N ASP A 522 8.39 -3.30 2.20
CA ASP A 522 7.15 -2.69 1.75
C ASP A 522 7.43 -1.19 1.53
N ARG A 523 7.70 -0.84 0.27
CA ARG A 523 8.57 0.29 -0.08
C ARG A 523 7.93 1.65 0.21
N LEU A 524 6.70 1.85 -0.25
CA LEU A 524 6.03 3.16 -0.15
C LEU A 524 5.47 3.38 1.26
N VAL A 525 5.10 2.31 1.97
CA VAL A 525 4.62 2.36 3.36
C VAL A 525 5.77 2.50 4.37
N GLY A 526 7.03 2.28 3.96
CA GLY A 526 8.18 2.47 4.84
C GLY A 526 8.32 1.40 5.92
N ARG A 527 7.91 0.15 5.64
CA ARG A 527 7.90 -0.96 6.61
C ARG A 527 8.59 -2.23 6.10
N VAL A 528 8.81 -3.17 7.02
CA VAL A 528 9.22 -4.56 6.77
C VAL A 528 8.14 -5.47 7.32
N ILE A 529 7.79 -6.48 6.55
CA ILE A 529 6.76 -7.46 6.88
C ILE A 529 7.34 -8.87 6.85
N GLU A 530 6.80 -9.76 7.69
CA GLU A 530 6.99 -11.21 7.63
C GLU A 530 5.68 -11.87 7.19
N PHE A 531 5.76 -12.82 6.26
CA PHE A 531 4.63 -13.65 5.85
C PHE A 531 4.40 -14.78 6.83
N ASN A 532 3.15 -15.25 6.96
CA ASN A 532 2.77 -16.38 7.79
C ASN A 532 3.71 -17.60 7.59
N PRO A 533 4.56 -17.94 8.57
CA PRO A 533 5.54 -19.01 8.41
C PRO A 533 4.91 -20.39 8.17
N ALA A 534 3.64 -20.59 8.52
CA ALA A 534 2.95 -21.88 8.34
C ALA A 534 2.67 -22.21 6.86
N GLY A 535 2.55 -21.21 5.98
CA GLY A 535 2.38 -21.41 4.54
C GLY A 535 3.66 -21.30 3.72
N VAL A 536 4.79 -20.94 4.33
CA VAL A 536 6.11 -20.97 3.69
C VAL A 536 6.57 -22.43 3.58
N ALA A 537 6.21 -23.10 2.48
CA ALA A 537 6.33 -24.55 2.34
C ALA A 537 7.75 -25.12 2.56
N HIS A 538 8.79 -24.34 2.24
CA HIS A 538 10.19 -24.74 2.34
C HIS A 538 11.08 -23.60 2.84
N ARG A 539 12.22 -23.96 3.43
CA ARG A 539 13.26 -22.99 3.84
C ARG A 539 13.95 -22.35 2.63
N GLY A 540 14.47 -21.14 2.81
CA GLY A 540 15.30 -20.47 1.80
C GLY A 540 16.60 -21.21 1.48
N LEU A 541 17.21 -20.89 0.33
CA LEU A 541 18.56 -21.37 -0.01
C LEU A 541 19.63 -20.82 0.93
N ALA A 542 20.60 -21.66 1.29
CA ALA A 542 21.81 -21.27 2.03
C ALA A 542 22.80 -20.55 1.10
N LEU A 543 22.52 -19.27 0.81
CA LEU A 543 23.35 -18.38 0.00
C LEU A 543 24.16 -17.41 0.87
N GLY A 544 25.31 -16.96 0.37
CA GLY A 544 26.22 -16.07 1.10
C GLY A 544 26.73 -16.69 2.40
N TYR A 545 26.83 -15.88 3.46
CA TYR A 545 27.37 -16.29 4.76
C TYR A 545 26.80 -17.62 5.30
N VAL A 546 27.70 -18.58 5.48
CA VAL A 546 27.56 -19.70 6.42
C VAL A 546 28.72 -19.54 7.39
N ALA A 547 28.44 -19.39 8.68
CA ALA A 547 29.47 -19.18 9.70
C ALA A 547 30.39 -20.42 9.79
N PRO A 548 31.68 -20.33 9.43
CA PRO A 548 32.57 -21.48 9.48
C PRO A 548 32.95 -21.77 10.94
N SER A 549 32.85 -23.02 11.38
CA SER A 549 33.01 -23.39 12.79
C SER A 549 34.47 -23.69 13.18
N PHE A 550 35.42 -22.90 12.69
CA PHE A 550 36.86 -23.09 12.88
C PHE A 550 37.61 -21.81 13.25
N THR A 551 38.73 -21.96 13.97
CA THR A 551 39.62 -20.84 14.33
C THR A 551 40.75 -20.66 13.31
N LEU A 552 41.47 -19.54 13.37
CA LEU A 552 42.64 -19.32 12.53
C LEU A 552 43.73 -20.38 12.76
N GLU A 553 43.92 -20.83 14.01
CA GLU A 553 44.80 -21.96 14.34
C GLU A 553 44.28 -23.27 13.75
N THR A 554 42.97 -23.50 13.72
CA THR A 554 42.36 -24.70 13.13
C THR A 554 42.63 -24.78 11.64
N ALA A 555 42.49 -23.66 10.92
CA ALA A 555 42.81 -23.55 9.50
C ALA A 555 44.32 -23.73 9.25
N ALA A 556 45.17 -23.05 10.02
CA ALA A 556 46.63 -23.14 9.90
C ALA A 556 47.15 -24.55 10.19
N ALA A 557 46.64 -25.22 11.22
CA ALA A 557 47.02 -26.59 11.56
C ALA A 557 46.55 -27.59 10.49
N SER A 558 45.35 -27.40 9.94
CA SER A 558 44.83 -28.29 8.88
C SER A 558 45.61 -28.14 7.57
N LEU A 559 46.12 -26.94 7.26
CA LEU A 559 47.03 -26.72 6.13
C LEU A 559 48.36 -27.48 6.30
N LEU A 560 48.80 -27.67 7.55
CA LEU A 560 49.98 -28.46 7.92
C LEU A 560 49.68 -29.96 8.08
N GLY A 561 48.49 -30.42 7.68
CA GLY A 561 48.09 -31.83 7.68
C GLY A 561 47.43 -32.34 8.96
N ALA A 562 47.05 -31.46 9.90
CA ALA A 562 46.20 -31.84 11.02
C ALA A 562 44.75 -32.08 10.58
N THR A 563 43.99 -32.85 11.37
CA THR A 563 42.53 -32.96 11.19
C THR A 563 41.84 -31.94 12.11
N GLY A 564 41.14 -30.96 11.52
CA GLY A 564 40.50 -29.89 12.26
C GLY A 564 39.36 -29.19 11.50
N LEU A 565 39.59 -28.86 10.23
CA LEU A 565 38.52 -28.41 9.32
C LEU A 565 37.57 -29.57 8.96
N SER A 566 36.26 -29.30 8.87
CA SER A 566 35.33 -30.22 8.20
C SER A 566 35.44 -30.13 6.67
N ALA A 567 34.73 -31.02 5.98
CA ALA A 567 34.61 -30.95 4.52
C ALA A 567 33.94 -29.64 4.05
N ALA A 568 32.94 -29.13 4.79
CA ALA A 568 32.27 -27.87 4.48
C ALA A 568 33.22 -26.68 4.68
N ASP A 569 34.01 -26.69 5.75
CA ASP A 569 35.01 -25.66 6.05
C ASP A 569 36.14 -25.62 5.01
N SER A 570 36.53 -26.80 4.50
CA SER A 570 37.55 -26.94 3.46
C SER A 570 37.04 -26.46 2.09
N VAL A 571 35.77 -26.74 1.76
CA VAL A 571 35.08 -26.20 0.56
C VAL A 571 34.89 -24.69 0.68
N TYR A 572 34.55 -24.18 1.87
CA TYR A 572 34.48 -22.74 2.13
C TYR A 572 35.84 -22.07 1.86
N LEU A 573 36.94 -22.61 2.40
CA LEU A 573 38.29 -22.04 2.19
C LEU A 573 38.73 -22.10 0.71
N ASP A 574 38.54 -23.23 0.03
CA ASP A 574 38.78 -23.37 -1.42
C ASP A 574 37.95 -22.36 -2.25
N ALA A 575 36.71 -22.08 -1.82
CA ALA A 575 35.84 -21.07 -2.42
C ALA A 575 36.25 -19.61 -2.13
N LEU A 576 37.09 -19.35 -1.12
CA LEU A 576 37.68 -18.03 -0.90
C LEU A 576 38.96 -17.80 -1.71
N GLY A 577 39.63 -18.89 -2.09
CA GLY A 577 40.97 -18.87 -2.66
C GLY A 577 41.03 -19.13 -4.16
N ASN A 578 41.48 -20.33 -4.51
CA ASN A 578 41.83 -20.69 -5.88
C ASN A 578 40.86 -21.66 -6.57
N HIS A 579 39.87 -22.20 -5.84
CA HIS A 579 38.82 -23.08 -6.35
C HIS A 579 39.33 -24.35 -7.09
N ASN A 580 40.36 -25.02 -6.59
CA ASN A 580 40.83 -26.30 -7.19
C ASN A 580 40.11 -27.54 -6.62
N GLY A 581 39.21 -27.35 -5.65
CA GLY A 581 38.50 -28.40 -4.93
C GLY A 581 39.29 -28.97 -3.75
N ARG A 582 40.32 -28.26 -3.26
CA ARG A 582 41.14 -28.68 -2.12
C ARG A 582 41.74 -27.47 -1.41
N TYR A 583 41.49 -27.37 -0.11
CA TYR A 583 42.12 -26.39 0.76
C TYR A 583 43.67 -26.46 0.71
N ASP A 584 44.30 -25.37 0.27
CA ASP A 584 45.75 -25.22 0.18
C ASP A 584 46.29 -23.85 0.67
N VAL A 585 47.59 -23.59 0.44
CA VAL A 585 48.30 -22.39 0.90
C VAL A 585 47.76 -21.10 0.27
N GLY A 586 47.30 -21.16 -0.99
CA GLY A 586 46.66 -20.05 -1.68
C GLY A 586 45.32 -19.68 -1.05
N ASP A 587 44.57 -20.67 -0.59
CA ASP A 587 43.28 -20.51 0.06
C ASP A 587 43.43 -19.95 1.48
N PHE A 588 44.38 -20.50 2.25
CA PHE A 588 44.73 -19.94 3.56
C PHE A 588 45.24 -18.50 3.46
N HIS A 589 46.02 -18.19 2.42
CA HIS A 589 46.48 -16.82 2.15
C HIS A 589 45.33 -15.89 1.71
N ALA A 590 44.34 -16.38 0.98
CA ALA A 590 43.13 -15.62 0.66
C ALA A 590 42.26 -15.37 1.90
N PHE A 591 42.09 -16.38 2.76
CA PHE A 591 41.41 -16.27 4.05
C PHE A 591 42.11 -15.25 4.96
N LEU A 592 43.44 -15.31 5.10
CA LEU A 592 44.24 -14.32 5.84
C LEU A 592 44.09 -12.89 5.30
N ARG A 593 43.98 -12.72 3.97
CA ARG A 593 43.72 -11.40 3.35
C ARG A 593 42.32 -10.89 3.67
N ALA A 594 41.32 -11.76 3.65
CA ALA A 594 39.94 -11.36 3.89
C ALA A 594 39.62 -11.10 5.38
N LEU A 595 40.39 -11.69 6.31
CA LEU A 595 40.43 -11.32 7.72
C LEU A 595 41.23 -10.02 7.99
N ASP A 596 41.77 -9.36 6.95
CA ASP A 596 42.71 -8.23 7.01
C ASP A 596 43.97 -8.48 7.87
N ALA A 597 44.29 -9.74 8.15
CA ALA A 597 45.38 -10.16 9.05
C ALA A 597 46.79 -9.95 8.47
N LEU A 598 46.90 -9.33 7.29
CA LEU A 598 48.15 -9.11 6.54
C LEU A 598 48.49 -7.63 6.33
N SER A 599 47.66 -6.70 6.81
CA SER A 599 47.87 -5.25 6.66
C SER A 599 49.07 -4.69 7.46
N GLY A 600 49.65 -5.47 8.38
CA GLY A 600 50.77 -5.05 9.25
C GLY A 600 52.14 -4.88 8.58
N ALA A 601 52.30 -5.18 7.29
CA ALA A 601 53.60 -5.17 6.59
C ALA A 601 54.01 -3.77 6.03
N GLY A 602 53.70 -2.68 6.76
CA GLY A 602 53.87 -1.30 6.29
C GLY A 602 54.68 -0.39 7.23
N SER A 603 55.85 0.05 6.76
CA SER A 603 56.66 1.17 7.31
C SER A 603 57.01 1.16 8.82
N SER A 604 58.04 0.39 9.19
CA SER A 604 58.81 0.60 10.44
C SER A 604 60.24 1.10 10.18
N ARG A 605 60.41 2.10 9.29
CA ARG A 605 61.70 2.79 9.12
C ARG A 605 61.97 3.72 10.31
N SER A 606 62.58 3.17 11.34
CA SER A 606 63.14 3.95 12.45
C SER A 606 64.14 5.00 11.94
N PRO A 607 63.95 6.29 12.22
CA PRO A 607 64.99 7.29 12.00
C PRO A 607 66.04 7.13 13.10
N SER A 608 67.18 6.53 12.74
CA SER A 608 68.31 6.37 13.67
C SER A 608 68.83 7.73 14.12
N GLY A 609 68.61 8.08 15.39
CA GLY A 609 69.23 9.27 15.99
C GLY A 609 70.75 9.16 15.96
N ARG A 610 71.42 10.28 15.66
CA ARG A 610 72.84 10.49 15.95
C ARG A 610 73.01 11.81 16.66
N GLU A 611 73.51 11.75 17.88
CA GLU A 611 74.08 12.90 18.55
C GLU A 611 75.47 13.19 17.95
N ARG A 612 75.66 14.39 17.40
CA ARG A 612 76.79 15.31 17.63
C ARG A 612 76.72 16.51 16.70
#